data_AF-A0A1V4MSS5-F1
#
_entry.id   AF-A0A1V4MSS5-F1
#
_cell.length_a   1.000
_cell.length_b   1.000
_cell.length_c   1.000
_cell.angle_alpha   90.00
_cell.angle_beta   90.00
_cell.angle_gamma   90.00
#
_symmetry.space_group_name_H-M   'P 1'
#
loop_
_entity.id
_entity.type
_entity.pdbx_description
1 polymer ?
#
loop_
_entity_poly.entity_id
_entity_poly.type
_entity_poly.pdbx_seq_one_letter_code
_entity_poly.pdbx_strand_id
1 'polypeptide(L)'
;MAQKTVLRKPKGFIDVYKYKPGEEKDRTHYCPGCGHGIIHKLIAEALEDFDIVEKSIVISPVGCSVFAYYYFDTGNLQVAHGRAPAVGTAVSRANPDSVVISYQGDGDLAAIGGNNILQAANRGENMVVVFVNNAIYGMTGGQMAPTTLTGQKTTTTPYGRNPVTDGYPLQMCELISQLTAPVYVTRTSLHDMPGIRKARAAIRKGIQNAMDRKGFSFVEVLSMCPSGWKMEPVQAQDWIRDRMLERFPTGTFRDSSDEAVRIERPVPVMDPEKVKEILGYESLKTSNLKKNPNALFNKVALRVAGFGGQGIMSTGIALANVGMEYGYKVSWLPSYGPEMRGGTANCSVKVQEETIGAAECTEPNMVIAMNQPSLEKFERILVPDGVLMYNSTLIEVEPTRKDLRVYPIPVTGMADALGDTRVQSMVNVGAFAAITGMFDPGEISGLMSSLFGGKSEKVIQLNEEAVRKGYDYVRENFS
;
A
#
# COMPACT_ATOMS: atom_id res chain seq x y z
N MET A 1 -21.27 -25.99 -35.44
CA MET A 1 -22.07 -26.40 -34.26
C MET A 1 -22.02 -25.26 -33.27
N ALA A 2 -23.16 -24.62 -32.95
CA ALA A 2 -23.20 -23.59 -31.92
C ALA A 2 -22.74 -24.23 -30.60
N GLN A 3 -21.64 -23.73 -30.04
CA GLN A 3 -21.13 -24.19 -28.75
C GLN A 3 -22.27 -24.02 -27.73
N LYS A 4 -22.64 -25.11 -27.07
CA LYS A 4 -23.68 -25.16 -26.04
C LYS A 4 -23.40 -24.06 -25.02
N THR A 5 -24.36 -23.19 -24.71
CA THR A 5 -24.21 -22.15 -23.68
C THR A 5 -23.78 -22.81 -22.37
N VAL A 6 -22.52 -22.67 -21.99
CA VAL A 6 -22.00 -23.24 -20.75
C VAL A 6 -22.29 -22.25 -19.63
N LEU A 7 -23.26 -22.56 -18.78
CA LEU A 7 -23.55 -21.78 -17.57
C LEU A 7 -22.55 -22.18 -16.47
N ARG A 8 -21.40 -21.51 -16.44
CA ARG A 8 -20.39 -21.67 -15.37
C ARG A 8 -19.78 -20.32 -14.99
N LYS A 9 -19.05 -20.29 -13.88
CA LYS A 9 -18.19 -19.15 -13.55
C LYS A 9 -17.10 -19.02 -14.63
N PRO A 10 -16.80 -17.79 -15.11
CA PRO A 10 -15.69 -17.60 -16.03
C PRO A 10 -14.35 -17.99 -15.39
N LYS A 11 -13.40 -18.48 -16.18
CA LYS A 11 -12.07 -18.91 -15.69
C LYS A 11 -11.28 -17.81 -14.98
N GLY A 12 -11.57 -16.54 -15.31
CA GLY A 12 -10.95 -15.39 -14.65
C GLY A 12 -11.43 -15.13 -13.22
N PHE A 13 -12.37 -15.92 -12.69
CA PHE A 13 -12.78 -15.86 -11.29
C PHE A 13 -12.24 -17.01 -10.47
N ILE A 14 -11.93 -16.71 -9.21
CA ILE A 14 -11.65 -17.71 -8.20
C ILE A 14 -12.98 -18.37 -7.78
N ASP A 15 -13.05 -19.70 -7.89
CA ASP A 15 -14.29 -20.45 -7.60
C ASP A 15 -14.71 -20.35 -6.13
N VAL A 16 -13.74 -20.46 -5.22
CA VAL A 16 -13.88 -20.26 -3.77
C VAL A 16 -12.94 -19.15 -3.37
N TYR A 17 -13.44 -18.04 -2.81
CA TYR A 17 -12.67 -16.83 -2.54
C TYR A 17 -11.67 -17.02 -1.38
N LYS A 18 -10.65 -17.86 -1.56
CA LYS A 18 -9.69 -18.31 -0.54
C LYS A 18 -9.06 -17.15 0.23
N TYR A 19 -8.80 -16.04 -0.45
CA TYR A 19 -8.17 -14.83 0.11
C TYR A 19 -9.13 -13.90 0.86
N LYS A 20 -10.46 -14.06 0.71
CA LYS A 20 -11.45 -13.27 1.46
C LYS A 20 -11.35 -13.58 2.95
N PRO A 21 -11.27 -12.61 3.87
CA PRO A 21 -11.25 -12.90 5.31
C PRO A 21 -12.59 -13.48 5.81
N GLY A 22 -12.56 -14.25 6.89
CA GLY A 22 -13.75 -14.88 7.49
C GLY A 22 -14.11 -16.26 6.90
N GLU A 23 -15.16 -16.87 7.44
CA GLU A 23 -15.59 -18.24 7.12
C GLU A 23 -16.39 -18.34 5.81
N GLU A 24 -17.12 -17.28 5.44
CA GLU A 24 -17.97 -17.25 4.24
C GLU A 24 -17.16 -17.03 2.95
N LYS A 25 -16.63 -18.09 2.36
CA LYS A 25 -15.78 -18.03 1.15
C LYS A 25 -16.53 -18.12 -0.18
N ASP A 26 -17.82 -18.43 -0.14
CA ASP A 26 -18.67 -18.70 -1.31
C ASP A 26 -19.51 -17.48 -1.75
N ARG A 27 -19.56 -16.43 -0.92
CA ARG A 27 -20.38 -15.24 -1.12
C ARG A 27 -19.56 -13.98 -1.39
N THR A 28 -20.09 -13.12 -2.25
CA THR A 28 -19.53 -11.78 -2.49
C THR A 28 -19.77 -10.85 -1.31
N HIS A 29 -18.90 -9.86 -1.14
CA HIS A 29 -19.06 -8.73 -0.22
C HIS A 29 -20.13 -7.73 -0.68
N TYR A 30 -20.53 -7.77 -1.95
CA TYR A 30 -21.44 -6.76 -2.51
C TYR A 30 -22.88 -6.94 -2.06
N CYS A 31 -23.52 -5.81 -1.77
CA CYS A 31 -24.92 -5.76 -1.36
C CYS A 31 -25.85 -6.29 -2.47
N PRO A 32 -27.00 -6.88 -2.11
CA PRO A 32 -28.05 -7.22 -3.08
C PRO A 32 -28.44 -6.02 -3.94
N GLY A 33 -28.55 -6.22 -5.26
CA GLY A 33 -28.87 -5.15 -6.22
C GLY A 33 -27.70 -4.23 -6.60
N CYS A 34 -26.50 -4.43 -6.05
CA CYS A 34 -25.33 -3.64 -6.43
C CYS A 34 -24.81 -4.05 -7.83
N GLY A 35 -24.45 -3.06 -8.65
CA GLY A 35 -23.96 -3.31 -10.02
C GLY A 35 -22.54 -3.89 -10.12
N HIS A 36 -21.73 -3.88 -9.06
CA HIS A 36 -20.34 -4.36 -9.10
C HIS A 36 -20.24 -5.82 -9.56
N GLY A 37 -21.14 -6.70 -9.11
CA GLY A 37 -21.17 -8.11 -9.52
C GLY A 37 -21.42 -8.28 -11.02
N ILE A 38 -22.23 -7.41 -11.62
CA ILE A 38 -22.46 -7.39 -13.07
C ILE A 38 -21.17 -6.98 -13.77
N ILE A 39 -20.56 -5.85 -13.37
CA ILE A 39 -19.33 -5.36 -14.02
C ILE A 39 -18.20 -6.39 -13.92
N HIS A 40 -18.02 -7.00 -12.75
CA HIS A 40 -17.00 -8.03 -12.57
C HIS A 40 -17.23 -9.21 -13.51
N LYS A 41 -18.48 -9.67 -13.64
CA LYS A 41 -18.84 -10.73 -14.59
C LYS A 41 -18.49 -10.32 -16.02
N LEU A 42 -18.81 -9.09 -16.44
CA LEU A 42 -18.53 -8.60 -17.79
C LEU A 42 -17.02 -8.56 -18.08
N ILE A 43 -16.20 -8.15 -17.09
CA ILE A 43 -14.73 -8.19 -17.18
C ILE A 43 -14.25 -9.64 -17.25
N ALA A 44 -14.68 -10.52 -16.34
CA ALA A 44 -14.23 -11.91 -16.27
C ALA A 44 -14.56 -12.70 -17.55
N GLU A 45 -15.74 -12.49 -18.13
CA GLU A 45 -16.08 -13.04 -19.44
C GLU A 45 -15.17 -12.51 -20.55
N ALA A 46 -14.83 -11.21 -20.55
CA ALA A 46 -13.93 -10.65 -21.56
C ALA A 46 -12.51 -11.22 -21.44
N LEU A 47 -12.01 -11.41 -20.22
CA LEU A 47 -10.69 -12.02 -19.98
C LEU A 47 -10.62 -13.47 -20.49
N GLU A 48 -11.70 -14.24 -20.31
CA GLU A 48 -11.79 -15.60 -20.81
C GLU A 48 -11.99 -15.66 -22.33
N ASP A 49 -12.88 -14.83 -22.89
CA ASP A 49 -13.14 -14.76 -24.33
C ASP A 49 -11.87 -14.44 -25.14
N PHE A 50 -10.99 -13.59 -24.57
CA PHE A 50 -9.72 -13.21 -25.18
C PHE A 50 -8.52 -14.07 -24.76
N ASP A 51 -8.71 -15.04 -23.86
CA ASP A 51 -7.65 -15.91 -23.33
C ASP A 51 -6.44 -15.14 -22.74
N ILE A 52 -6.72 -14.13 -21.91
CA ILE A 52 -5.72 -13.20 -21.35
C ILE A 52 -5.71 -13.14 -19.82
N VAL A 53 -6.34 -14.09 -19.13
CA VAL A 53 -6.38 -14.12 -17.65
C VAL A 53 -4.96 -14.00 -17.05
N GLU A 54 -4.03 -14.84 -17.52
CA GLU A 54 -2.62 -14.85 -17.09
C GLU A 54 -1.81 -13.59 -17.49
N LYS A 55 -2.29 -12.83 -18.47
CA LYS A 55 -1.63 -11.60 -18.94
C LYS A 55 -2.21 -10.35 -18.30
N SER A 56 -3.28 -10.47 -17.52
CA SER A 56 -4.02 -9.33 -17.00
C SER A 56 -3.58 -8.95 -15.59
N ILE A 57 -3.51 -7.66 -15.33
CA ILE A 57 -3.26 -7.11 -14.00
C ILE A 57 -4.43 -6.19 -13.65
N VAL A 58 -5.19 -6.58 -12.63
CA VAL A 58 -6.32 -5.81 -12.11
C VAL A 58 -5.86 -4.96 -10.92
N ILE A 59 -6.04 -3.66 -11.02
CA ILE A 59 -5.68 -2.68 -10.01
C ILE A 59 -6.96 -2.22 -9.30
N SER A 60 -7.01 -2.46 -7.99
CA SER A 60 -8.20 -2.22 -7.16
C SER A 60 -7.86 -1.30 -5.98
N PRO A 61 -8.29 -0.02 -6.01
CA PRO A 61 -8.05 0.91 -4.92
C PRO A 61 -9.15 0.85 -3.86
N VAL A 62 -8.93 1.55 -2.74
CA VAL A 62 -9.87 1.62 -1.60
C VAL A 62 -11.26 2.13 -2.03
N GLY A 63 -12.30 1.46 -1.53
CA GLY A 63 -13.72 1.67 -1.88
C GLY A 63 -14.40 0.32 -2.12
N CYS A 64 -15.69 0.29 -2.46
CA CYS A 64 -16.35 -0.99 -2.83
C CYS A 64 -15.61 -1.70 -3.99
N SER A 65 -14.95 -0.93 -4.86
CA SER A 65 -14.07 -1.44 -5.90
C SER A 65 -12.91 -2.31 -5.38
N VAL A 66 -12.43 -2.10 -4.15
CA VAL A 66 -11.27 -2.81 -3.58
C VAL A 66 -11.47 -4.32 -3.55
N PHE A 67 -12.73 -4.78 -3.41
CA PHE A 67 -13.03 -6.20 -3.27
C PHE A 67 -12.77 -7.00 -4.55
N ALA A 68 -12.59 -6.36 -5.71
CA ALA A 68 -12.17 -7.03 -6.95
C ALA A 68 -10.92 -7.91 -6.76
N TYR A 69 -9.99 -7.47 -5.90
CA TYR A 69 -8.80 -8.22 -5.49
C TYR A 69 -9.08 -9.65 -4.99
N TYR A 70 -10.25 -9.91 -4.39
CA TYR A 70 -10.60 -11.22 -3.84
C TYR A 70 -11.24 -12.17 -4.86
N TYR A 71 -11.61 -11.67 -6.05
CA TYR A 71 -12.45 -12.41 -6.98
C TYR A 71 -11.75 -12.80 -8.27
N PHE A 72 -10.85 -11.96 -8.79
CA PHE A 72 -10.16 -12.23 -10.05
C PHE A 72 -8.93 -13.11 -9.84
N ASP A 73 -8.80 -14.18 -10.62
CA ASP A 73 -7.60 -15.04 -10.65
C ASP A 73 -6.60 -14.49 -11.67
N THR A 74 -6.09 -13.29 -11.41
CA THR A 74 -5.19 -12.55 -12.29
C THR A 74 -4.01 -12.00 -11.48
N GLY A 75 -3.06 -11.32 -12.14
CA GLY A 75 -2.21 -10.37 -11.42
C GLY A 75 -3.11 -9.35 -10.71
N ASN A 76 -2.88 -9.11 -9.41
CA ASN A 76 -3.76 -8.26 -8.60
C ASN A 76 -2.92 -7.30 -7.77
N LEU A 77 -3.27 -6.01 -7.84
CA LEU A 77 -2.65 -4.96 -7.03
C LEU A 77 -3.73 -4.19 -6.27
N GLN A 78 -3.74 -4.36 -4.95
CA GLN A 78 -4.48 -3.47 -4.07
C GLN A 78 -3.63 -2.23 -3.80
N VAL A 79 -4.22 -1.05 -3.93
CA VAL A 79 -3.48 0.21 -3.86
C VAL A 79 -4.18 1.23 -2.97
N ALA A 80 -3.43 2.24 -2.54
CA ALA A 80 -3.96 3.35 -1.77
C ALA A 80 -5.06 4.12 -2.54
N HIS A 81 -5.96 4.73 -1.78
CA HIS A 81 -7.10 5.48 -2.32
C HIS A 81 -6.65 6.58 -3.30
N GLY A 82 -7.23 6.59 -4.49
CA GLY A 82 -6.96 7.51 -5.61
C GLY A 82 -5.61 7.32 -6.29
N ARG A 83 -4.89 6.23 -6.02
CA ARG A 83 -3.55 5.97 -6.59
C ARG A 83 -3.53 4.95 -7.71
N ALA A 84 -4.67 4.32 -8.03
CA ALA A 84 -4.75 3.33 -9.11
C ALA A 84 -4.23 3.82 -10.48
N PRO A 85 -4.50 5.06 -10.96
CA PRO A 85 -3.95 5.52 -12.23
C PRO A 85 -2.42 5.71 -12.19
N ALA A 86 -1.88 6.11 -11.04
CA ALA A 86 -0.44 6.27 -10.85
C ALA A 86 0.28 4.91 -10.82
N VAL A 87 -0.27 3.93 -10.08
CA VAL A 87 0.26 2.56 -10.08
C VAL A 87 0.07 1.91 -11.45
N GLY A 88 -1.08 2.09 -12.10
CA GLY A 88 -1.31 1.61 -13.46
C GLY A 88 -0.33 2.18 -14.47
N THR A 89 0.09 3.44 -14.31
CA THR A 89 1.15 4.04 -15.14
C THR A 89 2.46 3.26 -14.97
N ALA A 90 2.84 2.95 -13.73
CA ALA A 90 4.06 2.18 -13.46
C ALA A 90 3.96 0.77 -14.04
N VAL A 91 2.83 0.07 -13.84
CA VAL A 91 2.63 -1.30 -14.35
C VAL A 91 2.67 -1.32 -15.87
N SER A 92 1.95 -0.41 -16.55
CA SER A 92 1.92 -0.32 -18.02
C SER A 92 3.31 -0.08 -18.64
N ARG A 93 4.22 0.55 -17.88
CA ARG A 93 5.59 0.85 -18.30
C ARG A 93 6.59 -0.25 -17.94
N ALA A 94 6.49 -0.80 -16.73
CA ALA A 94 7.39 -1.83 -16.22
C ALA A 94 7.05 -3.22 -16.75
N ASN A 95 5.79 -3.47 -17.13
CA ASN A 95 5.32 -4.73 -17.71
C ASN A 95 4.49 -4.44 -18.98
N PRO A 96 5.13 -4.00 -20.09
CA PRO A 96 4.43 -3.53 -21.29
C PRO A 96 3.62 -4.62 -22.01
N ASP A 97 3.88 -5.90 -21.74
CA ASP A 97 3.12 -7.05 -22.28
C ASP A 97 1.83 -7.36 -21.49
N SER A 98 1.64 -6.77 -20.31
CA SER A 98 0.45 -7.01 -19.49
C SER A 98 -0.73 -6.14 -19.92
N VAL A 99 -1.94 -6.70 -19.79
CA VAL A 99 -3.20 -5.96 -19.95
C VAL A 99 -3.55 -5.32 -18.61
N VAL A 100 -3.42 -4.00 -18.52
CA VAL A 100 -3.66 -3.26 -17.27
C VAL A 100 -5.10 -2.80 -17.19
N ILE A 101 -5.81 -3.25 -16.16
CA ILE A 101 -7.22 -2.91 -15.90
C ILE A 101 -7.30 -2.18 -14.55
N SER A 102 -7.68 -0.91 -14.57
CA SER A 102 -7.96 -0.14 -13.36
C SER A 102 -9.46 -0.16 -13.07
N TYR A 103 -9.86 -0.65 -11.90
CA TYR A 103 -11.26 -0.72 -11.50
C TYR A 103 -11.53 0.25 -10.34
N GLN A 104 -12.18 1.38 -10.62
CA GLN A 104 -12.24 2.50 -9.67
C GLN A 104 -13.67 2.97 -9.41
N GLY A 105 -13.98 3.29 -8.16
CA GLY A 105 -15.24 3.96 -7.78
C GLY A 105 -15.19 5.48 -7.93
N ASP A 106 -16.37 6.11 -7.79
CA ASP A 106 -16.57 7.57 -7.87
C ASP A 106 -15.53 8.39 -7.10
N GLY A 107 -15.57 8.34 -5.77
CA GLY A 107 -14.70 9.14 -4.93
C GLY A 107 -13.21 8.81 -5.07
N ASP A 108 -12.88 7.57 -5.41
CA ASP A 108 -11.52 7.15 -5.66
C ASP A 108 -10.93 7.89 -6.88
N LEU A 109 -11.64 7.83 -8.01
CA LEU A 109 -11.16 8.35 -9.28
C LEU A 109 -11.38 9.86 -9.40
N ALA A 110 -12.59 10.33 -9.09
CA ALA A 110 -13.02 11.69 -9.38
C ALA A 110 -12.71 12.69 -8.24
N ALA A 111 -12.37 12.22 -7.03
CA ALA A 111 -11.98 13.09 -5.91
C ALA A 111 -10.45 13.04 -5.70
N ILE A 112 -9.98 12.20 -4.76
CA ILE A 112 -8.57 12.14 -4.36
C ILE A 112 -7.65 11.63 -5.47
N GLY A 113 -8.20 10.89 -6.44
CA GLY A 113 -7.50 10.43 -7.64
C GLY A 113 -7.61 11.34 -8.86
N GLY A 114 -8.33 12.46 -8.79
CA GLY A 114 -8.69 13.28 -9.95
C GLY A 114 -7.49 13.71 -10.81
N ASN A 115 -6.43 14.21 -10.18
CA ASN A 115 -5.22 14.58 -10.93
C ASN A 115 -4.49 13.35 -11.49
N ASN A 116 -4.47 12.22 -10.77
CA ASN A 116 -3.78 11.01 -11.25
C ASN A 116 -4.44 10.45 -12.51
N ILE A 117 -5.79 10.41 -12.55
CA ILE A 117 -6.51 9.92 -13.73
C ILE A 117 -6.31 10.85 -14.92
N LEU A 118 -6.40 12.18 -14.73
CA LEU A 118 -6.15 13.14 -15.79
C LEU A 118 -4.73 13.02 -16.35
N GLN A 119 -3.74 12.84 -15.48
CA GLN A 119 -2.35 12.70 -15.89
C GLN A 119 -2.07 11.36 -16.60
N ALA A 120 -2.66 10.25 -16.15
CA ALA A 120 -2.56 8.96 -16.84
C ALA A 120 -3.24 9.00 -18.22
N ALA A 121 -4.43 9.61 -18.29
CA ALA A 121 -5.16 9.82 -19.54
C ALA A 121 -4.39 10.73 -20.51
N ASN A 122 -3.86 11.86 -20.03
CA ASN A 122 -3.12 12.84 -20.82
C ASN A 122 -1.83 12.27 -21.42
N ARG A 123 -1.17 11.35 -20.71
CA ARG A 123 0.01 10.63 -21.23
C ARG A 123 -0.34 9.47 -22.16
N GLY A 124 -1.63 9.13 -22.32
CA GLY A 124 -2.06 8.00 -23.14
C GLY A 124 -1.54 6.66 -22.62
N GLU A 125 -1.41 6.50 -21.30
CA GLU A 125 -0.90 5.25 -20.72
C GLU A 125 -1.72 4.05 -21.21
N ASN A 126 -1.05 2.94 -21.54
CA ASN A 126 -1.72 1.78 -22.11
C ASN A 126 -2.44 1.00 -21.00
N MET A 127 -3.68 1.38 -20.72
CA MET A 127 -4.55 0.77 -19.72
C MET A 127 -6.02 1.03 -20.06
N VAL A 128 -6.89 0.18 -19.54
CA VAL A 128 -8.33 0.43 -19.51
C VAL A 128 -8.77 0.77 -18.08
N VAL A 129 -9.48 1.88 -17.93
CA VAL A 129 -10.09 2.29 -16.67
C VAL A 129 -11.58 2.04 -16.74
N VAL A 130 -12.08 1.19 -15.86
CA VAL A 130 -13.50 0.94 -15.65
C VAL A 130 -13.94 1.76 -14.44
N PHE A 131 -14.63 2.86 -14.71
CA PHE A 131 -15.08 3.82 -13.72
C PHE A 131 -16.51 3.52 -13.28
N VAL A 132 -16.68 3.06 -12.05
CA VAL A 132 -17.98 2.75 -11.44
C VAL A 132 -18.56 4.03 -10.86
N ASN A 133 -19.42 4.69 -11.63
CA ASN A 133 -20.14 5.86 -11.20
C ASN A 133 -21.46 5.45 -10.52
N ASN A 134 -21.44 5.49 -9.19
CA ASN A 134 -22.61 5.29 -8.33
C ASN A 134 -23.02 6.57 -7.58
N ALA A 135 -22.47 7.74 -7.95
CA ALA A 135 -22.79 9.04 -7.37
C ALA A 135 -22.71 9.12 -5.84
N ILE A 136 -21.92 8.26 -5.18
CA ILE A 136 -21.83 8.21 -3.72
C ILE A 136 -20.59 7.44 -3.20
N TYR A 137 -20.03 7.85 -2.07
CA TYR A 137 -19.06 7.03 -1.34
C TYR A 137 -19.75 5.87 -0.62
N GLY A 138 -19.92 4.73 -1.30
CA GLY A 138 -20.67 3.59 -0.77
C GLY A 138 -20.06 2.97 0.50
N MET A 139 -18.78 2.58 0.43
CA MET A 139 -18.10 1.81 1.49
C MET A 139 -18.02 2.56 2.83
N THR A 140 -17.87 3.88 2.81
CA THR A 140 -17.67 4.69 4.02
C THR A 140 -18.98 5.15 4.65
N GLY A 141 -20.14 4.72 4.13
CA GLY A 141 -21.44 5.02 4.73
C GLY A 141 -22.26 6.09 4.00
N GLY A 142 -21.96 6.36 2.73
CA GLY A 142 -22.85 7.15 1.86
C GLY A 142 -22.61 8.67 1.89
N GLN A 143 -21.35 9.11 1.88
CA GLN A 143 -20.97 10.52 1.80
C GLN A 143 -21.09 11.06 0.36
N MET A 144 -21.15 12.39 0.24
CA MET A 144 -21.12 13.09 -1.05
C MET A 144 -19.84 12.79 -1.81
N ALA A 145 -19.99 12.32 -3.04
CA ALA A 145 -18.93 12.09 -4.00
C ALA A 145 -18.95 13.16 -5.12
N PRO A 146 -17.87 13.31 -5.90
CA PRO A 146 -17.82 14.32 -6.95
C PRO A 146 -18.92 14.20 -7.99
N THR A 147 -19.43 13.00 -8.27
CA THR A 147 -20.55 12.80 -9.21
C THR A 147 -21.94 12.77 -8.54
N THR A 148 -22.03 12.93 -7.21
CA THR A 148 -23.31 13.09 -6.48
C THR A 148 -24.14 14.20 -7.11
N LEU A 149 -25.42 13.92 -7.40
CA LEU A 149 -26.32 14.82 -8.12
C LEU A 149 -26.69 16.05 -7.28
N THR A 150 -27.01 17.15 -7.95
CA THR A 150 -27.60 18.34 -7.32
C THR A 150 -28.87 17.95 -6.53
N GLY A 151 -28.99 18.42 -5.29
CA GLY A 151 -30.11 18.11 -4.41
C GLY A 151 -30.10 16.69 -3.81
N GLN A 152 -29.20 15.80 -4.24
CA GLN A 152 -29.08 14.47 -3.64
C GLN A 152 -28.56 14.57 -2.21
N LYS A 153 -29.35 14.02 -1.27
CA LYS A 153 -29.00 13.97 0.15
C LYS A 153 -28.00 12.84 0.41
N THR A 154 -26.96 13.15 1.18
CA THR A 154 -25.95 12.19 1.61
C THR A 154 -25.68 12.39 3.11
N THR A 155 -24.84 11.56 3.72
CA THR A 155 -24.50 11.73 5.14
C THR A 155 -23.76 13.03 5.44
N THR A 156 -22.99 13.55 4.48
CA THR A 156 -22.25 14.81 4.61
C THR A 156 -22.94 16.01 3.96
N THR A 157 -23.96 15.77 3.13
CA THR A 157 -24.86 16.81 2.59
C THR A 157 -26.31 16.48 2.95
N PRO A 158 -26.72 16.63 4.23
CA PRO A 158 -28.04 16.20 4.69
C PRO A 158 -29.20 17.01 4.07
N TYR A 159 -28.92 18.23 3.63
CA TYR A 159 -29.86 19.11 2.95
C TYR A 159 -29.84 18.96 1.43
N GLY A 160 -29.03 18.04 0.91
CA GLY A 160 -28.79 17.84 -0.51
C GLY A 160 -27.55 18.60 -0.97
N ARG A 161 -26.89 18.11 -2.02
CA ARG A 161 -25.78 18.82 -2.67
C ARG A 161 -26.27 20.18 -3.19
N ASN A 162 -25.66 21.25 -2.72
CA ASN A 162 -25.96 22.60 -3.16
C ASN A 162 -24.85 23.10 -4.12
N PRO A 163 -25.16 23.39 -5.39
CA PRO A 163 -24.13 23.85 -6.35
C PRO A 163 -23.41 25.12 -5.93
N VAL A 164 -24.02 25.98 -5.11
CA VAL A 164 -23.42 27.22 -4.63
C VAL A 164 -22.29 26.96 -3.64
N THR A 165 -22.41 25.94 -2.78
CA THR A 165 -21.43 25.65 -1.73
C THR A 165 -20.55 24.44 -2.05
N ASP A 166 -21.12 23.44 -2.74
CA ASP A 166 -20.52 22.12 -2.95
C ASP A 166 -20.11 21.89 -4.42
N GLY A 167 -20.39 22.86 -5.29
CA GLY A 167 -20.17 22.78 -6.74
C GLY A 167 -21.09 21.80 -7.46
N TYR A 168 -20.92 21.68 -8.77
CA TYR A 168 -21.72 20.80 -9.63
C TYR A 168 -21.15 19.38 -9.74
N PRO A 169 -22.00 18.37 -10.02
CA PRO A 169 -21.52 17.00 -10.26
C PRO A 169 -20.50 16.95 -11.41
N LEU A 170 -19.33 16.34 -11.18
CA LEU A 170 -18.28 16.22 -12.19
C LEU A 170 -18.65 15.19 -13.26
N GLN A 171 -18.31 15.50 -14.51
CA GLN A 171 -18.63 14.73 -15.70
C GLN A 171 -17.34 14.19 -16.31
N MET A 172 -16.93 12.99 -15.88
CA MET A 172 -15.57 12.50 -16.14
C MET A 172 -15.32 12.12 -17.60
N CYS A 173 -16.28 11.50 -18.30
CA CYS A 173 -16.19 11.24 -19.73
C CYS A 173 -15.99 12.53 -20.54
N GLU A 174 -16.74 13.59 -20.20
CA GLU A 174 -16.67 14.88 -20.86
C GLU A 174 -15.30 15.52 -20.61
N LEU A 175 -14.81 15.52 -19.36
CA LEU A 175 -13.48 16.05 -19.03
C LEU A 175 -12.35 15.29 -19.73
N ILE A 176 -12.36 13.95 -19.67
CA ILE A 176 -11.30 13.10 -20.23
C ILE A 176 -11.31 13.15 -21.77
N SER A 177 -12.49 13.25 -22.39
CA SER A 177 -12.59 13.32 -23.86
C SER A 177 -11.97 14.58 -24.47
N GLN A 178 -11.81 15.66 -23.68
CA GLN A 178 -11.11 16.87 -24.12
C GLN A 178 -9.57 16.73 -24.15
N LEU A 179 -9.01 15.70 -23.50
CA LEU A 179 -7.57 15.45 -23.54
C LEU A 179 -7.17 14.90 -24.92
N THR A 180 -5.94 15.17 -25.36
CA THR A 180 -5.48 14.76 -26.70
C THR A 180 -5.21 13.27 -26.82
N ALA A 181 -4.67 12.61 -25.79
CA ALA A 181 -4.16 11.25 -25.88
C ALA A 181 -5.15 10.07 -25.72
N PRO A 182 -6.24 10.15 -24.93
CA PRO A 182 -7.17 9.01 -24.75
C PRO A 182 -7.76 8.51 -26.06
N VAL A 183 -7.76 7.20 -26.32
CA VAL A 183 -8.25 6.68 -27.62
C VAL A 183 -9.71 6.26 -27.60
N TYR A 184 -10.22 5.92 -26.42
CA TYR A 184 -11.60 5.46 -26.25
C TYR A 184 -12.18 6.01 -24.95
N VAL A 185 -13.30 6.72 -25.03
CA VAL A 185 -14.01 7.31 -23.90
C VAL A 185 -15.51 7.08 -24.09
N THR A 186 -16.13 6.31 -23.21
CA THR A 186 -17.54 5.94 -23.32
C THR A 186 -18.22 5.86 -21.96
N ARG A 187 -19.52 6.18 -21.92
CA ARG A 187 -20.40 5.99 -20.77
C ARG A 187 -21.50 5.00 -21.10
N THR A 188 -21.71 4.03 -20.21
CA THR A 188 -22.77 3.02 -20.26
C THR A 188 -23.53 2.98 -18.93
N SER A 189 -24.55 2.13 -18.83
CA SER A 189 -25.39 2.04 -17.63
C SER A 189 -25.85 0.61 -17.40
N LEU A 190 -26.08 0.23 -16.14
CA LEU A 190 -26.52 -1.11 -15.74
C LEU A 190 -28.00 -1.19 -15.32
N HIS A 191 -28.75 -0.11 -15.47
CA HIS A 191 -30.14 -0.06 -15.04
C HIS A 191 -31.06 -1.00 -15.84
N ASP A 192 -30.71 -1.33 -17.09
CA ASP A 192 -31.49 -2.18 -17.99
C ASP A 192 -30.62 -3.15 -18.81
N MET A 193 -31.27 -4.11 -19.48
CA MET A 193 -30.57 -5.12 -20.28
C MET A 193 -29.84 -4.54 -21.51
N PRO A 194 -30.42 -3.61 -22.30
CA PRO A 194 -29.69 -2.92 -23.37
C PRO A 194 -28.42 -2.21 -22.87
N GLY A 195 -28.50 -1.51 -21.74
CA GLY A 195 -27.36 -0.86 -21.10
C GLY A 195 -26.28 -1.85 -20.70
N ILE A 196 -26.64 -2.98 -20.06
CA ILE A 196 -25.70 -4.05 -19.70
C ILE A 196 -25.00 -4.63 -20.95
N ARG A 197 -25.72 -4.80 -22.07
CA ARG A 197 -25.12 -5.25 -23.34
C ARG A 197 -24.13 -4.22 -23.90
N LYS A 198 -24.44 -2.93 -23.81
CA LYS A 198 -23.51 -1.85 -24.19
C LYS A 198 -22.27 -1.83 -23.27
N ALA A 199 -22.45 -1.97 -21.96
CA ALA A 199 -21.35 -2.08 -21.01
C ALA A 199 -20.44 -3.28 -21.34
N ARG A 200 -21.03 -4.42 -21.69
CA ARG A 200 -20.31 -5.63 -22.14
C ARG A 200 -19.42 -5.37 -23.34
N ALA A 201 -19.92 -4.65 -24.34
CA ALA A 201 -19.18 -4.28 -25.54
C ALA A 201 -18.09 -3.24 -25.26
N ALA A 202 -18.40 -2.21 -24.46
CA ALA A 202 -17.47 -1.15 -24.08
C ALA A 202 -16.26 -1.69 -23.31
N ILE A 203 -16.50 -2.57 -22.33
CA ILE A 203 -15.41 -3.22 -21.56
C ILE A 203 -14.53 -4.07 -22.47
N ARG A 204 -15.12 -4.88 -23.37
CA ARG A 204 -14.36 -5.67 -24.35
C ARG A 204 -13.52 -4.80 -25.27
N LYS A 205 -14.07 -3.69 -25.78
CA LYS A 205 -13.32 -2.77 -26.64
C LYS A 205 -12.16 -2.09 -25.90
N GLY A 206 -12.36 -1.65 -24.65
CA GLY A 206 -11.29 -1.09 -23.84
C GLY A 206 -10.17 -2.10 -23.55
N ILE A 207 -10.53 -3.36 -23.24
CA ILE A 207 -9.55 -4.44 -23.05
C ILE A 207 -8.81 -4.76 -24.36
N GLN A 208 -9.51 -4.84 -25.50
CA GLN A 208 -8.89 -5.05 -26.81
C GLN A 208 -7.88 -3.93 -27.12
N ASN A 209 -8.25 -2.67 -26.87
CA ASN A 209 -7.34 -1.54 -27.06
C ASN A 209 -6.07 -1.66 -26.20
N ALA A 210 -6.20 -2.14 -24.95
CA ALA A 210 -5.05 -2.37 -24.08
C ALA A 210 -4.16 -3.53 -24.59
N MET A 211 -4.76 -4.61 -25.11
CA MET A 211 -4.03 -5.72 -25.75
C MET A 211 -3.26 -5.26 -26.99
N ASP A 212 -3.89 -4.43 -27.82
CA ASP A 212 -3.31 -3.89 -29.05
C ASP A 212 -2.32 -2.75 -28.79
N ARG A 213 -2.12 -2.38 -27.52
CA ARG A 213 -1.33 -1.24 -27.04
C ARG A 213 -1.71 0.10 -27.68
N LYS A 214 -3.00 0.32 -27.88
CA LYS A 214 -3.52 1.55 -28.51
C LYS A 214 -3.54 2.74 -27.57
N GLY A 215 -3.23 2.55 -26.28
CA GLY A 215 -3.17 3.62 -25.29
C GLY A 215 -4.36 3.61 -24.34
N PHE A 216 -4.78 4.79 -23.92
CA PHE A 216 -5.69 4.94 -22.78
C PHE A 216 -7.17 4.77 -23.16
N SER A 217 -7.86 3.87 -22.48
CA SER A 217 -9.31 3.64 -22.63
C SER A 217 -10.05 3.93 -21.32
N PHE A 218 -11.16 4.66 -21.40
CA PHE A 218 -12.01 5.03 -20.27
C PHE A 218 -13.45 4.57 -20.49
N VAL A 219 -13.94 3.72 -19.59
CA VAL A 219 -15.30 3.16 -19.62
C VAL A 219 -16.00 3.53 -18.34
N GLU A 220 -16.84 4.56 -18.39
CA GLU A 220 -17.73 4.92 -17.30
C GLU A 220 -18.99 4.05 -17.30
N VAL A 221 -19.35 3.51 -16.14
CA VAL A 221 -20.49 2.63 -15.95
C VAL A 221 -21.36 3.18 -14.82
N LEU A 222 -22.55 3.68 -15.18
CA LEU A 222 -23.55 4.07 -14.18
C LEU A 222 -24.08 2.80 -13.49
N SER A 223 -23.90 2.73 -12.17
CA SER A 223 -24.13 1.53 -11.38
C SER A 223 -24.97 1.81 -10.14
N MET A 224 -25.90 0.89 -9.85
CA MET A 224 -26.77 0.99 -8.68
C MET A 224 -25.98 0.88 -7.38
N CYS A 225 -26.37 1.66 -6.37
CA CYS A 225 -25.92 1.52 -4.99
C CYS A 225 -27.10 1.55 -3.99
N PRO A 226 -27.92 0.48 -3.93
CA PRO A 226 -29.14 0.45 -3.10
C PRO A 226 -28.88 0.81 -1.64
N SER A 227 -27.83 0.22 -1.03
CA SER A 227 -27.47 0.49 0.37
C SER A 227 -27.00 1.93 0.60
N GLY A 228 -26.23 2.50 -0.33
CA GLY A 228 -25.74 3.88 -0.21
C GLY A 228 -26.87 4.90 -0.40
N TRP A 229 -27.78 4.65 -1.34
CA TRP A 229 -28.93 5.51 -1.61
C TRP A 229 -30.11 5.27 -0.68
N LYS A 230 -30.05 4.21 0.15
CA LYS A 230 -31.13 3.76 1.04
C LYS A 230 -32.43 3.48 0.26
N MET A 231 -32.29 2.76 -0.84
CA MET A 231 -33.37 2.39 -1.76
C MET A 231 -33.40 0.88 -1.95
N GLU A 232 -34.58 0.36 -2.31
CA GLU A 232 -34.68 -1.02 -2.76
C GLU A 232 -33.98 -1.21 -4.13
N PRO A 233 -33.48 -2.42 -4.45
CA PRO A 233 -32.76 -2.69 -5.70
C PRO A 233 -33.46 -2.20 -6.97
N VAL A 234 -34.78 -2.41 -7.10
CA VAL A 234 -35.55 -1.98 -8.28
C VAL A 234 -35.65 -0.46 -8.34
N GLN A 235 -35.90 0.20 -7.20
CA GLN A 235 -35.94 1.66 -7.11
C GLN A 235 -34.59 2.28 -7.47
N ALA A 236 -33.47 1.61 -7.14
CA ALA A 236 -32.15 2.06 -7.53
C ALA A 236 -31.94 2.00 -9.06
N GLN A 237 -32.52 1.03 -9.76
CA GLN A 237 -32.51 1.01 -11.23
C GLN A 237 -33.35 2.15 -11.82
N ASP A 238 -34.56 2.36 -11.29
CA ASP A 238 -35.43 3.47 -11.68
C ASP A 238 -34.75 4.83 -11.44
N TRP A 239 -34.02 4.96 -10.33
CA TRP A 239 -33.29 6.19 -10.01
C TRP A 239 -32.19 6.51 -11.02
N ILE A 240 -31.47 5.50 -11.54
CA ILE A 240 -30.52 5.73 -12.62
C ILE A 240 -31.26 6.25 -13.86
N ARG A 241 -32.36 5.59 -14.26
CA ARG A 241 -33.16 5.97 -15.43
C ARG A 241 -33.67 7.41 -15.31
N ASP A 242 -34.24 7.74 -14.15
CA ASP A 242 -35.05 8.95 -13.96
C ASP A 242 -34.25 10.15 -13.43
N ARG A 243 -32.99 9.95 -12.98
CA ARG A 243 -32.16 11.00 -12.39
C ARG A 243 -30.73 10.99 -12.91
N MET A 244 -30.02 9.86 -12.84
CA MET A 244 -28.61 9.85 -13.22
C MET A 244 -28.42 10.06 -14.73
N LEU A 245 -29.25 9.47 -15.58
CA LEU A 245 -29.13 9.60 -17.04
C LEU A 245 -29.32 11.04 -17.54
N GLU A 246 -30.10 11.85 -16.82
CA GLU A 246 -30.27 13.28 -17.13
C GLU A 246 -28.94 14.02 -17.00
N ARG A 247 -28.19 13.76 -15.91
CA ARG A 247 -26.90 14.40 -15.66
C ARG A 247 -25.75 13.73 -16.42
N PHE A 248 -25.84 12.42 -16.63
CA PHE A 248 -24.80 11.56 -17.16
C PHE A 248 -25.33 10.74 -18.35
N PRO A 249 -25.57 11.38 -19.52
CA PRO A 249 -26.09 10.67 -20.68
C PRO A 249 -25.10 9.60 -21.16
N THR A 250 -25.61 8.41 -21.48
CA THR A 250 -24.79 7.33 -22.07
C THR A 250 -24.40 7.65 -23.50
N GLY A 251 -23.21 7.24 -23.92
CA GLY A 251 -22.73 7.46 -25.28
C GLY A 251 -21.22 7.27 -25.37
N THR A 252 -20.73 7.21 -26.61
CA THR A 252 -19.30 7.25 -26.88
C THR A 252 -18.91 8.69 -27.15
N PHE A 253 -18.05 9.23 -26.29
CA PHE A 253 -17.58 10.62 -26.34
C PHE A 253 -16.33 10.75 -27.21
N ARG A 254 -15.55 9.68 -27.28
CA ARG A 254 -14.39 9.57 -28.17
C ARG A 254 -14.13 8.12 -28.55
N ASP A 255 -13.80 7.90 -29.80
CA ASP A 255 -13.33 6.60 -30.30
C ASP A 255 -12.46 6.80 -31.54
N SER A 256 -11.15 6.90 -31.31
CA SER A 256 -10.13 6.92 -32.36
C SER A 256 -9.34 5.61 -32.36
N SER A 257 -9.96 4.50 -31.92
CA SER A 257 -9.29 3.21 -31.74
C SER A 257 -8.77 2.61 -33.04
N ASP A 258 -9.40 2.93 -34.17
CA ASP A 258 -9.00 2.42 -35.50
C ASP A 258 -7.84 3.21 -36.09
N GLU A 259 -7.67 4.47 -35.66
CA GLU A 259 -6.57 5.37 -36.06
C GLU A 259 -5.38 5.29 -35.09
N ALA A 260 -5.58 4.72 -33.91
CA ALA A 260 -4.58 4.64 -32.86
C ALA A 260 -3.40 3.75 -33.26
N VAL A 261 -2.19 4.32 -33.18
CA VAL A 261 -0.95 3.59 -33.42
C VAL A 261 -0.56 2.83 -32.15
N ARG A 262 -0.06 1.62 -32.32
CA ARG A 262 0.50 0.79 -31.26
C ARG A 262 1.64 1.53 -30.55
N ILE A 263 1.52 1.69 -29.23
CA ILE A 263 2.55 2.31 -28.39
C ILE A 263 3.64 1.27 -28.09
N GLU A 264 4.83 1.49 -28.64
CA GLU A 264 6.02 0.72 -28.26
C GLU A 264 6.75 1.43 -27.11
N ARG A 265 7.01 0.69 -26.04
CA ARG A 265 7.80 1.18 -24.89
C ARG A 265 9.16 0.49 -24.85
N PRO A 266 10.20 1.16 -24.34
CA PRO A 266 11.49 0.51 -24.12
C PRO A 266 11.33 -0.71 -23.22
N VAL A 267 12.08 -1.77 -23.54
CA VAL A 267 12.15 -2.96 -22.67
C VAL A 267 12.84 -2.56 -21.36
N PRO A 268 12.25 -2.85 -20.19
CA PRO A 268 12.88 -2.56 -18.90
C PRO A 268 14.23 -3.27 -18.77
N VAL A 269 15.23 -2.56 -18.21
CA VAL A 269 16.52 -3.16 -17.86
C VAL A 269 16.37 -3.85 -16.50
N MET A 270 16.41 -5.18 -16.50
CA MET A 270 16.28 -6.00 -15.29
C MET A 270 17.62 -6.53 -14.77
N ASP A 271 18.72 -6.27 -15.49
CA ASP A 271 20.07 -6.67 -15.09
C ASP A 271 20.58 -5.74 -13.96
N PRO A 272 20.89 -6.25 -12.76
CA PRO A 272 21.27 -5.42 -11.63
C PRO A 272 22.50 -4.54 -11.88
N GLU A 273 23.50 -5.03 -12.62
CA GLU A 273 24.72 -4.27 -12.89
C GLU A 273 24.45 -3.10 -13.84
N LYS A 274 23.68 -3.33 -14.92
CA LYS A 274 23.23 -2.24 -15.79
C LYS A 274 22.32 -1.24 -15.07
N VAL A 275 21.48 -1.70 -14.14
CA VAL A 275 20.67 -0.78 -13.31
C VAL A 275 21.59 0.09 -12.45
N LYS A 276 22.63 -0.46 -11.83
CA LYS A 276 23.63 0.33 -11.09
C LYS A 276 24.35 1.32 -11.99
N GLU A 277 24.77 0.91 -13.19
CA GLU A 277 25.38 1.78 -14.19
C GLU A 277 24.47 2.97 -14.53
N ILE A 278 23.22 2.70 -14.89
CA ILE A 278 22.22 3.73 -15.24
C ILE A 278 21.97 4.70 -14.08
N LEU A 279 21.98 4.21 -12.83
CA LEU A 279 21.79 5.04 -11.64
C LEU A 279 23.07 5.76 -11.18
N GLY A 280 24.22 5.54 -11.85
CA GLY A 280 25.50 6.12 -11.47
C GLY A 280 26.10 5.51 -10.19
N TYR A 281 25.74 4.27 -9.87
CA TYR A 281 26.12 3.55 -8.66
C TYR A 281 27.34 2.63 -8.83
N GLU A 282 28.05 2.70 -9.95
CA GLU A 282 29.25 1.89 -10.25
C GLU A 282 30.39 2.11 -9.22
N SER A 283 30.43 3.29 -8.61
CA SER A 283 31.45 3.66 -7.62
C SER A 283 31.03 3.38 -6.18
N LEU A 284 29.81 2.87 -5.94
CA LEU A 284 29.37 2.53 -4.59
C LEU A 284 30.19 1.34 -4.07
N LYS A 285 30.96 1.60 -3.02
CA LYS A 285 31.65 0.55 -2.28
C LYS A 285 30.68 -0.03 -1.26
N THR A 286 30.45 -1.33 -1.32
CA THR A 286 29.91 -2.05 -0.17
C THR A 286 30.96 -2.06 0.92
N SER A 287 30.58 -1.85 2.18
CA SER A 287 31.51 -2.11 3.26
C SER A 287 31.81 -3.61 3.30
N ASN A 288 33.09 -3.96 3.38
CA ASN A 288 33.54 -5.36 3.40
C ASN A 288 33.51 -5.92 4.83
N LEU A 289 32.53 -5.50 5.63
CA LEU A 289 32.41 -5.91 7.03
C LEU A 289 32.04 -7.39 7.10
N LYS A 290 32.61 -8.09 8.09
CA LYS A 290 32.41 -9.54 8.23
C LYS A 290 31.40 -9.82 9.32
N LYS A 291 30.39 -10.63 8.98
CA LYS A 291 29.40 -11.14 9.94
C LYS A 291 30.08 -12.02 10.99
N ASN A 292 29.66 -11.88 12.24
CA ASN A 292 30.11 -12.78 13.31
C ASN A 292 29.32 -14.10 13.27
N PRO A 293 29.96 -15.26 12.99
CA PRO A 293 29.26 -16.56 12.96
C PRO A 293 28.77 -17.01 14.34
N ASN A 294 29.30 -16.41 15.42
CA ASN A 294 28.93 -16.72 16.80
C ASN A 294 27.94 -15.71 17.39
N ALA A 295 27.29 -14.89 16.54
CA ALA A 295 26.25 -13.99 16.99
C ALA A 295 25.10 -14.77 17.66
N LEU A 296 24.52 -14.19 18.70
CA LEU A 296 23.44 -14.78 19.49
C LEU A 296 22.23 -15.17 18.61
N PHE A 297 21.95 -14.36 17.59
CA PHE A 297 20.87 -14.58 16.65
C PHE A 297 21.40 -14.50 15.21
N ASN A 298 21.03 -15.49 14.40
CA ASN A 298 21.20 -15.45 12.93
C ASN A 298 19.99 -14.82 12.21
N LYS A 299 18.87 -14.66 12.93
CA LYS A 299 17.61 -14.07 12.43
C LYS A 299 17.02 -13.14 13.49
N VAL A 300 17.45 -11.88 13.51
CA VAL A 300 16.87 -10.91 14.45
C VAL A 300 15.48 -10.50 13.98
N ALA A 301 14.54 -10.53 14.92
CA ALA A 301 13.22 -9.92 14.84
C ALA A 301 13.04 -9.05 16.09
N LEU A 302 13.38 -7.78 15.95
CA LEU A 302 13.45 -6.81 17.03
C LEU A 302 12.20 -5.91 17.02
N ARG A 303 11.66 -5.65 18.21
CA ARG A 303 10.71 -4.56 18.46
C ARG A 303 11.37 -3.50 19.32
N VAL A 304 11.43 -2.27 18.85
CA VAL A 304 11.85 -1.11 19.66
C VAL A 304 10.60 -0.31 19.98
N ALA A 305 10.37 0.06 21.24
CA ALA A 305 9.16 0.75 21.65
C ALA A 305 9.38 1.75 22.80
N GLY A 306 8.66 2.86 22.76
CA GLY A 306 8.70 3.91 23.77
C GLY A 306 7.79 5.10 23.43
N PHE A 307 8.05 6.25 24.04
CA PHE A 307 7.39 7.51 23.71
C PHE A 307 8.12 8.25 22.59
N GLY A 308 7.38 9.14 21.92
CA GLY A 308 7.99 10.10 21.00
C GLY A 308 9.13 10.87 21.67
N GLY A 309 10.26 11.02 20.97
CA GLY A 309 11.46 11.68 21.49
C GLY A 309 12.51 10.76 22.13
N GLN A 310 12.18 9.51 22.46
CA GLN A 310 13.13 8.55 23.04
C GLN A 310 14.05 7.85 22.01
N GLY A 311 14.07 8.32 20.76
CA GLY A 311 14.94 7.75 19.72
C GLY A 311 14.52 6.36 19.19
N ILE A 312 13.25 5.98 19.32
CA ILE A 312 12.74 4.66 18.90
C ILE A 312 12.97 4.40 17.40
N MET A 313 12.57 5.35 16.56
CA MET A 313 12.75 5.24 15.11
C MET A 313 14.23 5.26 14.73
N SER A 314 15.00 6.18 15.33
CA SER A 314 16.43 6.33 15.09
C SER A 314 17.21 5.07 15.44
N THR A 315 16.88 4.40 16.56
CA THR A 315 17.47 3.12 16.94
C THR A 315 17.23 2.07 15.84
N GLY A 316 15.98 1.95 15.38
CA GLY A 316 15.65 0.96 14.34
C GLY A 316 16.28 1.25 12.98
N ILE A 317 16.35 2.51 12.57
CA ILE A 317 17.01 2.92 11.32
C ILE A 317 18.52 2.65 11.41
N ALA A 318 19.15 3.00 12.53
CA ALA A 318 20.58 2.79 12.72
C ALA A 318 20.94 1.30 12.68
N LEU A 319 20.18 0.44 13.38
CA LEU A 319 20.39 -1.01 13.32
C LEU A 319 20.16 -1.60 11.93
N ALA A 320 19.15 -1.12 11.20
CA ALA A 320 18.91 -1.54 9.83
C ALA A 320 20.07 -1.13 8.90
N ASN A 321 20.56 0.10 9.00
CA ASN A 321 21.68 0.58 8.19
C ASN A 321 22.98 -0.15 8.52
N VAL A 322 23.32 -0.29 9.80
CA VAL A 322 24.48 -1.10 10.23
C VAL A 322 24.33 -2.53 9.70
N GLY A 323 23.14 -3.15 9.83
CA GLY A 323 22.88 -4.46 9.28
C GLY A 323 23.15 -4.57 7.77
N MET A 324 22.77 -3.57 6.97
CA MET A 324 23.07 -3.52 5.53
C MET A 324 24.57 -3.48 5.24
N GLU A 325 25.33 -2.72 6.04
CA GLU A 325 26.79 -2.62 5.91
C GLU A 325 27.48 -3.96 6.20
N TYR A 326 26.99 -4.75 7.16
CA TYR A 326 27.42 -6.14 7.36
C TYR A 326 26.87 -7.13 6.30
N GLY A 327 26.14 -6.66 5.30
CA GLY A 327 25.55 -7.49 4.24
C GLY A 327 24.38 -8.37 4.71
N TYR A 328 23.69 -8.00 5.80
CA TYR A 328 22.42 -8.60 6.15
C TYR A 328 21.29 -8.06 5.28
N LYS A 329 20.25 -8.86 5.10
CA LYS A 329 18.97 -8.40 4.58
C LYS A 329 18.22 -7.78 5.73
N VAL A 330 17.71 -6.57 5.53
CA VAL A 330 17.06 -5.79 6.59
C VAL A 330 15.66 -5.35 6.22
N SER A 331 14.82 -5.17 7.23
CA SER A 331 13.51 -4.53 7.10
C SER A 331 13.30 -3.62 8.29
N TRP A 332 12.72 -2.45 8.03
CA TRP A 332 12.34 -1.49 9.05
C TRP A 332 10.91 -1.01 8.78
N LEU A 333 10.02 -1.21 9.75
CA LEU A 333 8.62 -0.83 9.64
C LEU A 333 8.22 0.01 10.87
N PRO A 334 7.95 1.31 10.70
CA PRO A 334 7.51 2.18 11.79
C PRO A 334 6.01 2.00 12.05
N SER A 335 5.63 2.14 13.32
CA SER A 335 4.24 2.20 13.78
C SER A 335 4.07 3.35 14.76
N TYR A 336 3.13 4.24 14.45
CA TYR A 336 2.74 5.36 15.31
C TYR A 336 1.32 5.14 15.82
N GLY A 337 1.10 5.36 17.11
CA GLY A 337 -0.26 5.48 17.63
C GLY A 337 -0.88 6.85 17.26
N PRO A 338 -2.21 6.94 17.12
CA PRO A 338 -2.92 8.17 16.72
C PRO A 338 -3.04 9.22 17.85
N GLU A 339 -2.28 9.14 18.95
CA GLU A 339 -2.45 9.99 20.12
C GLU A 339 -1.74 11.37 20.01
N MET A 340 -2.46 12.45 20.34
CA MET A 340 -2.01 13.85 20.19
C MET A 340 -0.86 14.30 21.12
N ARG A 341 -0.44 13.51 22.13
CA ARG A 341 0.59 13.91 23.10
C ARG A 341 1.50 12.75 23.46
N GLY A 342 2.66 12.65 22.81
CA GLY A 342 3.70 11.69 23.20
C GLY A 342 3.27 10.23 23.10
N GLY A 343 2.38 9.90 22.14
CA GLY A 343 1.86 8.54 21.94
C GLY A 343 2.95 7.49 21.84
N THR A 344 2.58 6.23 22.09
CA THR A 344 3.50 5.11 21.97
C THR A 344 3.95 4.98 20.52
N ALA A 345 5.26 5.09 20.30
CA ALA A 345 5.91 4.81 19.03
C ALA A 345 6.60 3.45 19.14
N ASN A 346 6.50 2.64 18.10
CA ASN A 346 7.26 1.40 18.00
C ASN A 346 7.70 1.14 16.56
N CYS A 347 8.76 0.37 16.38
CA CYS A 347 9.15 -0.12 15.06
C CYS A 347 9.53 -1.59 15.11
N SER A 348 9.23 -2.29 14.01
CA SER A 348 9.73 -3.62 13.73
C SER A 348 11.03 -3.51 12.95
N VAL A 349 12.08 -4.18 13.42
CA VAL A 349 13.38 -4.24 12.75
C VAL A 349 13.75 -5.71 12.56
N LYS A 350 14.05 -6.12 11.34
CA LYS A 350 14.58 -7.45 11.05
C LYS A 350 15.97 -7.30 10.45
N VAL A 351 16.92 -8.08 10.97
CA VAL A 351 18.30 -8.17 10.47
C VAL A 351 18.61 -9.65 10.34
N GLN A 352 18.64 -10.16 9.10
CA GLN A 352 18.63 -11.60 8.81
C GLN A 352 19.56 -11.92 7.65
N GLU A 353 20.12 -13.13 7.62
CA GLU A 353 20.88 -13.61 6.46
C GLU A 353 19.99 -13.96 5.27
N GLU A 354 18.79 -14.46 5.55
CA GLU A 354 17.84 -14.92 4.56
C GLU A 354 16.83 -13.83 4.14
N THR A 355 16.08 -14.11 3.09
CA THR A 355 15.06 -13.20 2.58
C THR A 355 13.96 -12.98 3.60
N ILE A 356 13.70 -11.70 3.92
CA ILE A 356 12.63 -11.32 4.84
C ILE A 356 11.29 -11.38 4.11
N GLY A 357 10.42 -12.32 4.51
CA GLY A 357 9.10 -12.49 3.91
C GLY A 357 8.02 -11.53 4.45
N ALA A 358 8.19 -11.00 5.66
CA ALA A 358 7.25 -10.07 6.29
C ALA A 358 7.99 -9.04 7.14
N ALA A 359 7.64 -7.76 7.00
CA ALA A 359 8.30 -6.66 7.72
C ALA A 359 7.90 -6.56 9.21
N GLU A 360 6.67 -6.95 9.54
CA GLU A 360 6.15 -6.90 10.91
C GLU A 360 6.78 -7.98 11.80
N CYS A 361 7.15 -7.61 13.03
CA CYS A 361 7.66 -8.51 14.07
C CYS A 361 6.51 -8.96 14.99
N THR A 362 5.64 -9.85 14.53
CA THR A 362 4.52 -10.38 15.35
C THR A 362 5.01 -11.21 16.54
N GLU A 363 6.11 -11.95 16.35
CA GLU A 363 6.77 -12.78 17.37
C GLU A 363 8.26 -12.39 17.44
N PRO A 364 8.61 -11.28 18.12
CA PRO A 364 9.99 -10.85 18.24
C PRO A 364 10.83 -11.77 19.13
N ASN A 365 12.09 -11.97 18.77
CA ASN A 365 13.11 -12.59 19.63
C ASN A 365 13.94 -11.57 20.43
N MET A 366 13.73 -10.29 20.18
CA MET A 366 14.29 -9.22 20.99
C MET A 366 13.31 -8.05 21.12
N VAL A 367 13.23 -7.48 22.32
CA VAL A 367 12.50 -6.24 22.59
C VAL A 367 13.44 -5.24 23.26
N ILE A 368 13.39 -3.98 22.81
CA ILE A 368 13.98 -2.83 23.48
C ILE A 368 12.85 -1.92 23.95
N ALA A 369 12.60 -1.88 25.25
CA ALA A 369 11.54 -1.09 25.87
C ALA A 369 12.11 0.17 26.57
N MET A 370 11.73 1.35 26.08
CA MET A 370 12.23 2.64 26.59
C MET A 370 11.31 3.28 27.64
N ASN A 371 10.12 2.73 27.86
CA ASN A 371 9.18 3.13 28.91
C ASN A 371 8.38 1.93 29.44
N GLN A 372 7.74 2.10 30.60
CA GLN A 372 7.00 1.03 31.27
C GLN A 372 5.81 0.49 30.44
N PRO A 373 4.95 1.32 29.81
CA PRO A 373 3.85 0.80 28.98
C PRO A 373 4.33 -0.09 27.82
N SER A 374 5.50 0.22 27.24
CA SER A 374 6.09 -0.59 26.17
C SER A 374 6.60 -1.93 26.69
N LEU A 375 7.21 -1.95 27.88
CA LEU A 375 7.63 -3.18 28.55
C LEU A 375 6.42 -4.12 28.74
N GLU A 376 5.39 -3.64 29.45
CA GLU A 376 4.19 -4.42 29.79
C GLU A 376 3.45 -4.96 28.55
N LYS A 377 3.43 -4.16 27.47
CA LYS A 377 2.78 -4.52 26.21
C LYS A 377 3.56 -5.57 25.42
N PHE A 378 4.87 -5.36 25.25
CA PHE A 378 5.66 -6.13 24.29
C PHE A 378 6.40 -7.32 24.90
N GLU A 379 6.56 -7.38 26.22
CA GLU A 379 7.03 -8.58 26.92
C GLU A 379 6.18 -9.83 26.59
N ARG A 380 4.87 -9.64 26.40
CA ARG A 380 3.90 -10.71 26.17
C ARG A 380 4.04 -11.39 24.81
N ILE A 381 4.59 -10.69 23.81
CA ILE A 381 4.73 -11.21 22.44
C ILE A 381 6.12 -11.77 22.16
N LEU A 382 7.05 -11.64 23.12
CA LEU A 382 8.42 -12.13 22.99
C LEU A 382 8.43 -13.66 22.95
N VAL A 383 9.22 -14.28 22.07
CA VAL A 383 9.37 -15.74 22.08
C VAL A 383 10.13 -16.21 23.33
N PRO A 384 9.92 -17.47 23.80
CA PRO A 384 10.73 -18.06 24.87
C PRO A 384 12.24 -17.95 24.60
N ASP A 385 13.05 -17.81 25.65
CA ASP A 385 14.51 -17.60 25.59
C ASP A 385 14.95 -16.32 24.85
N GLY A 386 14.02 -15.47 24.46
CA GLY A 386 14.30 -14.20 23.80
C GLY A 386 14.90 -13.15 24.74
N VAL A 387 15.36 -12.06 24.13
CA VAL A 387 16.08 -10.98 24.83
C VAL A 387 15.15 -9.80 25.13
N LEU A 388 15.08 -9.40 26.40
CA LEU A 388 14.35 -8.22 26.84
C LEU A 388 15.34 -7.19 27.40
N MET A 389 15.61 -6.16 26.61
CA MET A 389 16.36 -4.98 27.04
C MET A 389 15.37 -3.88 27.44
N TYR A 390 15.57 -3.24 28.59
CA TYR A 390 14.72 -2.13 28.99
C TYR A 390 15.49 -1.00 29.67
N ASN A 391 14.97 0.21 29.53
CA ASN A 391 15.57 1.41 30.09
C ASN A 391 15.32 1.51 31.60
N SER A 392 16.27 1.04 32.41
CA SER A 392 16.17 1.05 33.88
C SER A 392 16.19 2.45 34.50
N THR A 393 16.49 3.50 33.73
CA THR A 393 16.38 4.89 34.22
C THR A 393 14.93 5.31 34.42
N LEU A 394 14.01 4.80 33.59
CA LEU A 394 12.60 5.23 33.54
C LEU A 394 11.61 4.12 33.89
N ILE A 395 12.10 2.90 34.10
CA ILE A 395 11.27 1.72 34.34
C ILE A 395 11.76 1.09 35.64
N GLU A 396 10.92 1.18 36.67
CA GLU A 396 11.21 0.67 38.01
C GLU A 396 10.62 -0.72 38.25
N VAL A 397 9.71 -1.17 37.39
CA VAL A 397 9.06 -2.48 37.49
C VAL A 397 9.92 -3.58 36.86
N GLU A 398 9.97 -4.75 37.50
CA GLU A 398 10.62 -5.92 36.93
C GLU A 398 9.72 -6.63 35.90
N PRO A 399 10.31 -7.26 34.87
CA PRO A 399 9.57 -8.15 33.97
C PRO A 399 8.91 -9.33 34.70
N THR A 400 7.70 -9.67 34.26
CA THR A 400 6.89 -10.75 34.86
C THR A 400 7.35 -12.13 34.40
N ARG A 401 7.81 -12.25 33.16
CA ARG A 401 8.30 -13.48 32.55
C ARG A 401 9.70 -13.82 33.04
N LYS A 402 9.90 -15.09 33.39
CA LYS A 402 11.15 -15.63 33.94
C LYS A 402 11.94 -16.49 32.96
N ASP A 403 11.41 -16.70 31.77
CA ASP A 403 12.02 -17.47 30.69
C ASP A 403 12.72 -16.58 29.64
N LEU A 404 12.98 -15.31 29.98
CA LEU A 404 13.61 -14.32 29.11
C LEU A 404 15.02 -13.99 29.59
N ARG A 405 15.90 -13.59 28.67
CA ARG A 405 17.20 -13.00 28.99
C ARG A 405 17.02 -11.49 29.16
N VAL A 406 17.08 -11.03 30.41
CA VAL A 406 16.71 -9.65 30.78
C VAL A 406 17.95 -8.77 30.97
N TYR A 407 17.97 -7.60 30.33
CA TYR A 407 19.05 -6.62 30.39
C TYR A 407 18.50 -5.24 30.82
N PRO A 408 18.54 -4.90 32.12
CA PRO A 408 18.24 -3.55 32.60
C PRO A 408 19.41 -2.61 32.28
N ILE A 409 19.17 -1.62 31.42
CA ILE A 409 20.23 -0.68 30.97
C ILE A 409 19.80 0.76 31.27
N PRO A 410 20.59 1.59 31.96
CA PRO A 410 20.24 2.97 32.28
C PRO A 410 20.44 3.91 31.08
N VAL A 411 19.68 3.66 30.00
CA VAL A 411 19.86 4.31 28.69
C VAL A 411 19.73 5.83 28.77
N THR A 412 18.67 6.34 29.41
CA THR A 412 18.47 7.79 29.56
C THR A 412 19.56 8.40 30.42
N GLY A 413 19.90 7.79 31.56
CA GLY A 413 20.95 8.29 32.45
C GLY A 413 22.32 8.36 31.77
N MET A 414 22.66 7.38 30.92
CA MET A 414 23.90 7.40 30.13
C MET A 414 23.91 8.54 29.09
N ALA A 415 22.78 8.78 28.40
CA ALA A 415 22.67 9.87 27.44
C ALA A 415 22.72 11.25 28.12
N ASP A 416 22.11 11.39 29.30
CA ASP A 416 22.20 12.61 30.12
C ASP A 416 23.64 12.89 30.57
N ALA A 417 24.37 11.86 30.99
CA ALA A 417 25.78 11.99 31.38
C ALA A 417 26.69 12.38 30.20
N LEU A 418 26.27 12.13 28.96
CA LEU A 418 26.93 12.60 27.74
C LEU A 418 26.57 14.05 27.37
N GLY A 419 25.57 14.64 28.04
CA GLY A 419 25.14 16.02 27.84
C GLY A 419 24.09 16.22 26.74
N ASP A 420 23.55 15.15 26.16
CA ASP A 420 22.47 15.24 25.16
C ASP A 420 21.57 13.99 25.17
N THR A 421 20.35 14.12 25.71
CA THR A 421 19.35 13.03 25.74
C THR A 421 19.01 12.45 24.36
N ARG A 422 19.30 13.14 23.25
CA ARG A 422 18.98 12.66 21.91
C ARG A 422 19.87 11.47 21.48
N VAL A 423 21.01 11.23 22.15
CA VAL A 423 21.91 10.11 21.83
C VAL A 423 21.49 8.77 22.43
N GLN A 424 20.36 8.71 23.14
CA GLN A 424 19.78 7.45 23.67
C GLN A 424 19.67 6.35 22.60
N SER A 425 19.35 6.74 21.37
CA SER A 425 19.28 5.79 20.25
C SER A 425 20.60 5.09 19.96
N MET A 426 21.74 5.77 20.12
CA MET A 426 23.06 5.18 19.90
C MET A 426 23.53 4.33 21.08
N VAL A 427 23.16 4.71 22.30
CA VAL A 427 23.34 3.83 23.48
C VAL A 427 22.62 2.51 23.25
N ASN A 428 21.38 2.54 22.72
CA ASN A 428 20.66 1.31 22.36
C ASN A 428 21.37 0.48 21.28
N VAL A 429 21.95 1.13 20.26
CA VAL A 429 22.71 0.44 19.20
C VAL A 429 23.93 -0.27 19.77
N GLY A 430 24.69 0.40 20.65
CA GLY A 430 25.85 -0.18 21.33
C GLY A 430 25.48 -1.37 22.23
N ALA A 431 24.44 -1.21 23.04
CA ALA A 431 23.92 -2.28 23.88
C ALA A 431 23.44 -3.48 23.06
N PHE A 432 22.70 -3.24 21.97
CA PHE A 432 22.28 -4.28 21.03
C PHE A 432 23.49 -5.04 20.46
N ALA A 433 24.53 -4.32 20.03
CA ALA A 433 25.74 -4.91 19.48
C ALA A 433 26.44 -5.82 20.50
N ALA A 434 26.55 -5.39 21.76
CA ALA A 434 27.14 -6.18 22.84
C ALA A 434 26.32 -7.43 23.20
N ILE A 435 24.99 -7.31 23.31
CA ILE A 435 24.10 -8.43 23.66
C ILE A 435 24.08 -9.48 22.54
N THR A 436 23.99 -9.03 21.30
CA THR A 436 23.83 -9.94 20.15
C THR A 436 25.16 -10.44 19.61
N GLY A 437 26.26 -9.72 19.84
CA GLY A 437 27.56 -9.99 19.23
C GLY A 437 27.57 -9.82 17.71
N MET A 438 26.54 -9.20 17.12
CA MET A 438 26.41 -9.11 15.66
C MET A 438 27.33 -8.09 15.02
N PHE A 439 27.67 -7.02 15.75
CA PHE A 439 28.36 -5.84 15.24
C PHE A 439 29.50 -5.45 16.16
N ASP A 440 30.61 -4.97 15.58
CA ASP A 440 31.74 -4.40 16.30
C ASP A 440 31.51 -2.89 16.55
N PRO A 441 31.73 -2.39 17.77
CA PRO A 441 31.49 -0.98 18.10
C PRO A 441 32.43 -0.01 17.36
N GLY A 442 33.64 -0.44 17.01
CA GLY A 442 34.59 0.34 16.22
C GLY A 442 34.15 0.46 14.76
N GLU A 443 33.65 -0.63 14.18
CA GLU A 443 33.07 -0.63 12.83
C GLU A 443 31.79 0.22 12.78
N ILE A 444 30.93 0.16 13.81
CA ILE A 444 29.75 1.04 13.93
C ILE A 444 30.17 2.52 13.96
N SER A 445 31.23 2.86 14.70
CA SER A 445 31.73 4.24 14.76
C SER A 445 32.18 4.74 13.38
N GLY A 446 32.88 3.89 12.61
CA GLY A 446 33.28 4.21 11.23
C GLY A 446 32.10 4.47 10.27
N LEU A 447 30.90 4.03 10.61
CA LEU A 447 29.68 4.25 9.83
C LEU A 447 28.92 5.53 10.23
N MET A 448 29.29 6.20 11.33
CA MET A 448 28.55 7.34 11.87
C MET A 448 28.52 8.54 10.92
N SER A 449 29.61 8.81 10.19
CA SER A 449 29.64 9.88 9.19
C SER A 449 28.65 9.66 8.05
N SER A 450 28.36 8.40 7.71
CA SER A 450 27.33 8.05 6.71
C SER A 450 25.92 8.17 7.31
N LEU A 451 25.70 7.62 8.51
CA LEU A 451 24.41 7.64 9.21
C LEU A 451 23.93 9.05 9.56
N PHE A 452 24.86 9.96 9.85
CA PHE A 452 24.59 11.35 10.25
C PHE A 452 25.15 12.38 9.26
N GLY A 453 25.22 12.02 7.97
CA GLY A 453 25.72 12.92 6.91
C GLY A 453 25.13 14.33 6.99
N GLY A 454 26.01 15.35 6.94
CA GLY A 454 25.63 16.76 7.05
C GLY A 454 25.45 17.30 8.47
N LYS A 455 25.69 16.49 9.52
CA LYS A 455 25.81 16.97 10.90
C LYS A 455 27.24 17.42 11.22
N SER A 456 27.38 18.22 12.28
CA SER A 456 28.70 18.69 12.71
C SER A 456 29.52 17.55 13.31
N GLU A 457 30.84 17.65 13.19
CA GLU A 457 31.81 16.69 13.74
C GLU A 457 31.56 16.39 15.22
N LYS A 458 31.22 17.42 16.00
CA LYS A 458 30.88 17.29 17.43
C LYS A 458 29.68 16.36 17.67
N VAL A 459 28.67 16.40 16.79
CA VAL A 459 27.48 15.52 16.92
C VAL A 459 27.85 14.09 16.55
N ILE A 460 28.70 13.88 15.55
CA ILE A 460 29.18 12.55 15.15
C ILE A 460 29.96 11.90 16.30
N GLN A 461 30.96 12.61 16.85
CA GLN A 461 31.79 12.12 17.97
C GLN A 461 30.95 11.78 19.21
N LEU A 462 29.94 12.59 19.52
CA LEU A 462 29.04 12.32 20.66
C LEU A 462 28.22 11.03 20.45
N ASN A 463 27.79 10.76 19.22
CA ASN A 463 27.08 9.52 18.89
C ASN A 463 28.00 8.30 18.92
N GLU A 464 29.26 8.43 18.49
CA GLU A 464 30.28 7.37 18.63
C GLU A 464 30.54 7.04 20.10
N GLU A 465 30.69 8.04 20.96
CA GLU A 465 30.86 7.84 22.41
C GLU A 465 29.62 7.16 23.02
N ALA A 466 28.41 7.54 22.59
CA ALA A 466 27.17 6.91 23.02
C ALA A 466 27.09 5.42 22.67
N VAL A 467 27.50 5.03 21.44
CA VAL A 467 27.60 3.62 21.06
C VAL A 467 28.57 2.87 21.97
N ARG A 468 29.76 3.43 22.20
CA ARG A 468 30.78 2.79 23.06
C ARG A 468 30.27 2.61 24.48
N LYS A 469 29.70 3.65 25.10
CA LYS A 469 29.14 3.54 26.46
C LYS A 469 28.06 2.47 26.58
N GLY A 470 27.14 2.39 25.61
CA GLY A 470 26.11 1.35 25.60
C GLY A 470 26.69 -0.06 25.48
N TYR A 471 27.72 -0.23 24.64
CA TYR A 471 28.41 -1.49 24.44
C TYR A 471 29.19 -1.92 25.70
N ASP A 472 30.02 -1.03 26.23
CA ASP A 472 30.89 -1.27 27.38
C ASP A 472 30.05 -1.57 28.64
N TYR A 473 28.96 -0.84 28.86
CA TYR A 473 28.06 -1.11 29.99
C TYR A 473 27.52 -2.54 29.99
N VAL A 474 27.06 -3.04 28.84
CA VAL A 474 26.60 -4.43 28.74
C VAL A 474 27.75 -5.39 29.01
N ARG A 475 28.95 -5.10 28.46
CA ARG A 475 30.10 -5.97 28.64
C ARG A 475 30.57 -6.04 30.09
N GLU A 476 30.54 -4.94 30.82
CA GLU A 476 31.00 -4.89 32.21
C GLU A 476 30.00 -5.51 33.21
N ASN A 477 28.70 -5.47 32.89
CA ASN A 477 27.65 -5.85 33.85
C ASN A 477 27.01 -7.22 33.56
N PHE A 478 27.13 -7.76 32.34
CA PHE A 478 26.40 -8.96 31.92
C PHE A 478 27.22 -9.98 31.08
N SER A 479 28.53 -9.77 30.89
CA SER A 479 29.41 -10.73 30.14
C SER A 479 29.85 -11.92 30.96
#